data_AF-A0A1G1RQJ7-F1
#
_entry.id   AF-A0A1G1RQJ7-F1
#
_cell.length_a   1.000
_cell.length_b   1.000
_cell.length_c   1.000
_cell.angle_alpha   90.00
_cell.angle_beta   90.00
_cell.angle_gamma   90.00
#
_symmetry.space_group_name_H-M   'P 1'
#
loop_
_entity.id
_entity.type
_entity.pdbx_description
1 polymer ?
#
loop_
_entity_poly.entity_id
_entity_poly.type
_entity_poly.pdbx_seq_one_letter_code
_entity_poly.pdbx_strand_id
1 'polypeptide(L)'
;MQKQIEAYENDLISADDLKQARERVESERLSLHSHLDKLENQSGDPRTVKHNAEKFIEDITGDDRVKAKHAIRILIDHIVVENEQISITWKS
;
A
#
# COMPACT_ATOMS: atom_id res chain seq x y z
N MET A 1 2.54 -16.90 20.12
CA MET A 1 3.70 -17.37 20.91
C MET A 1 3.29 -18.03 22.23
N GLN A 2 2.47 -17.41 23.07
CA GLN A 2 2.16 -17.89 24.42
C GLN A 2 1.76 -19.39 24.52
N LYS A 3 0.89 -19.87 23.62
CA LYS A 3 0.53 -21.29 23.54
C LYS A 3 1.71 -22.26 23.27
N GLN A 4 2.74 -21.80 22.55
CA GLN A 4 3.95 -22.59 22.28
C GLN A 4 4.90 -22.61 23.48
N ILE A 5 4.96 -21.52 24.27
CA ILE A 5 5.66 -21.51 25.57
C ILE A 5 4.99 -22.49 26.53
N GLU A 6 3.66 -22.42 26.66
CA GLU A 6 2.89 -23.33 27.50
C GLU A 6 3.05 -24.80 27.05
N ALA A 7 3.08 -25.06 25.75
CA ALA A 7 3.32 -26.41 25.24
C ALA A 7 4.72 -26.93 25.57
N TYR A 8 5.75 -26.07 25.53
CA TYR A 8 7.10 -26.43 25.93
C TYR A 8 7.22 -26.67 27.43
N GLU A 9 6.58 -25.83 28.25
CA GLU A 9 6.53 -26.00 29.72
C GLU A 9 5.80 -27.28 30.16
N ASN A 10 4.90 -27.79 29.33
CA ASN A 10 4.19 -29.06 29.53
C ASN A 10 4.87 -30.25 28.84
N ASP A 11 6.12 -30.13 28.36
CA ASP A 11 6.87 -31.15 27.62
C ASP A 11 6.14 -31.71 26.37
N LEU A 12 5.20 -30.95 25.81
CA LEU A 12 4.44 -31.33 24.62
C LEU A 12 5.20 -31.07 23.31
N ILE A 13 6.20 -30.18 23.36
CA ILE A 13 7.08 -29.84 22.24
C ILE A 13 8.52 -29.72 22.75
N SER A 14 9.50 -29.90 21.85
CA SER A 14 10.91 -29.78 22.21
C SER A 14 11.40 -28.33 22.22
N ALA A 15 12.59 -28.12 22.79
CA ALA A 15 13.25 -26.81 22.76
C ALA A 15 13.58 -26.36 21.32
N ASP A 16 13.83 -27.31 20.42
CA ASP A 16 14.11 -27.03 19.01
C ASP A 16 12.84 -26.60 18.27
N ASP A 17 11.69 -27.23 18.57
CA ASP A 17 10.39 -26.82 18.04
C ASP A 17 10.02 -25.40 18.47
N LEU A 18 10.26 -25.06 19.74
CA LEU A 18 10.03 -23.71 20.25
C LEU A 18 10.95 -22.67 19.58
N LYS A 19 12.19 -23.04 19.31
CA LYS A 19 13.16 -22.20 18.60
C LYS A 19 12.71 -21.96 17.15
N GLN A 20 12.32 -23.01 16.43
CA GLN A 20 11.81 -22.89 15.06
C GLN A 20 10.52 -22.04 15.00
N ALA A 21 9.62 -22.21 15.98
CA ALA A 21 8.42 -21.38 16.09
C ALA A 21 8.75 -19.89 16.30
N ARG A 22 9.77 -19.58 17.11
CA ARG A 22 10.25 -18.19 17.31
C ARG A 22 10.85 -17.62 16.03
N GLU A 23 11.73 -18.37 15.37
CA GLU A 23 12.36 -17.93 14.11
C GLU A 23 11.32 -17.66 13.03
N ARG A 24 10.31 -18.52 12.93
CA ARG A 24 9.18 -18.31 12.02
C ARG A 24 8.43 -17.02 12.33
N VAL A 25 8.05 -16.80 13.58
CA VAL A 25 7.33 -15.57 13.99
C VAL A 25 8.16 -14.33 13.69
N GLU A 26 9.47 -14.36 13.94
CA GLU A 26 10.34 -13.22 13.62
C GLU A 26 10.45 -12.99 12.11
N SER A 27 10.52 -14.05 11.31
CA SER A 27 10.52 -13.93 9.85
C SER A 27 9.22 -13.32 9.31
N GLU A 28 8.07 -13.73 9.86
CA GLU A 28 6.76 -13.18 9.52
C GLU A 28 6.66 -11.70 9.93
N ARG A 29 7.17 -11.34 11.11
CA ARG A 29 7.23 -9.95 11.59
C ARG A 29 8.07 -9.06 10.67
N LEU A 30 9.27 -9.52 10.29
CA LEU A 30 10.15 -8.79 9.37
C LEU A 30 9.53 -8.63 7.99
N SER A 31 8.88 -9.68 7.48
CA SER A 31 8.15 -9.63 6.20
C SER A 31 7.00 -8.62 6.24
N LEU A 32 6.18 -8.64 7.30
CA LEU A 32 5.09 -7.68 7.48
C LEU A 32 5.61 -6.25 7.58
N HIS A 33 6.69 -6.03 8.34
CA HIS A 33 7.27 -4.70 8.46
C HIS A 33 7.80 -4.18 7.10
N SER A 34 8.47 -5.03 6.32
CA SER A 34 8.91 -4.68 4.97
C SER A 34 7.74 -4.35 4.03
N HIS A 35 6.61 -5.05 4.15
CA HIS A 35 5.41 -4.73 3.38
C HIS A 35 4.81 -3.38 3.81
N LEU A 36 4.76 -3.09 5.12
CA LEU A 36 4.31 -1.81 5.63
C LEU A 36 5.20 -0.66 5.16
N ASP A 37 6.53 -0.82 5.25
CA ASP A 37 7.48 0.19 4.77
C ASP A 37 7.33 0.41 3.27
N LYS A 38 7.08 -0.63 2.47
CA LYS A 38 6.81 -0.49 1.04
C LYS A 38 5.51 0.25 0.78
N LEU A 39 4.45 -0.02 1.55
CA LEU A 39 3.17 0.67 1.42
C LEU A 39 3.28 2.15 1.85
N GLU A 40 4.04 2.44 2.91
CA GLU A 40 4.30 3.80 3.37
C GLU A 40 5.14 4.58 2.35
N ASN A 41 6.16 3.96 1.77
CA ASN A 41 6.93 4.56 0.67
C ASN A 41 6.17 4.61 -0.67
N GLN A 42 5.08 3.86 -0.81
CA GLN A 42 4.13 3.96 -1.92
C GLN A 42 3.05 5.03 -1.69
N SER A 43 2.99 5.64 -0.50
CA SER A 43 2.19 6.85 -0.33
C SER A 43 2.81 7.93 -1.23
N GLY A 44 2.17 8.14 -2.37
CA GLY A 44 2.71 8.95 -3.45
C GLY A 44 3.16 10.33 -2.99
N ASP A 45 4.35 10.77 -3.40
CA ASP A 45 4.80 12.13 -3.13
C ASP A 45 3.81 13.12 -3.79
N PRO A 46 3.10 13.96 -3.00
CA PRO A 46 2.18 14.96 -3.55
C PRO A 46 2.85 15.90 -4.56
N ARG A 47 4.17 16.07 -4.47
CA ARG A 47 4.95 16.87 -5.42
C ARG A 47 5.00 16.24 -6.80
N THR A 48 5.09 14.91 -6.89
CA THR A 48 5.13 14.20 -8.17
C THR A 48 3.76 14.25 -8.85
N VAL A 49 2.68 14.08 -8.08
CA VAL A 49 1.30 14.26 -8.58
C VAL A 49 1.11 15.68 -9.13
N LYS A 50 1.56 16.70 -8.38
CA LYS A 50 1.48 18.09 -8.82
C LYS A 50 2.29 18.34 -10.09
N HIS A 51 3.53 17.88 -10.15
CA HIS A 51 4.39 18.04 -11.32
C HIS A 51 3.81 17.35 -12.57
N ASN A 52 3.20 16.17 -12.41
CA ASN A 52 2.54 15.49 -13.51
C ASN A 52 1.30 16.25 -13.97
N ALA A 53 0.49 16.80 -13.04
CA ALA A 53 -0.68 17.60 -13.38
C ALA A 53 -0.30 18.90 -14.15
N GLU A 54 0.79 19.55 -13.77
CA GLU A 54 1.30 20.75 -14.46
C GLU A 54 1.62 20.50 -15.94
N LYS A 55 2.10 19.30 -16.30
CA LYS A 55 2.38 18.94 -17.71
C LYS A 55 1.13 18.87 -18.58
N PHE A 56 -0.02 18.56 -17.98
CA PHE A 56 -1.27 18.38 -18.69
C PHE A 56 -2.25 19.54 -18.49
N ILE A 57 -1.84 20.61 -17.81
CA ILE A 57 -2.75 21.70 -17.44
C ILE A 57 -3.37 22.38 -18.66
N GLU A 58 -2.60 22.54 -19.73
CA GLU A 58 -3.08 23.12 -21.00
C GLU A 58 -4.11 22.20 -21.67
N ASP A 59 -3.88 20.89 -21.67
CA ASP A 59 -4.80 19.91 -22.22
C ASP A 59 -6.10 19.80 -21.40
N ILE A 60 -6.02 19.97 -20.07
CA ILE A 60 -7.17 19.90 -19.16
C ILE A 60 -8.05 21.16 -19.28
N THR A 61 -7.44 22.33 -19.43
CA THR A 61 -8.14 23.63 -19.45
C THR A 61 -8.53 24.10 -20.85
N GLY A 62 -8.00 23.46 -21.90
CA GLY A 62 -8.35 23.76 -23.29
C GLY A 62 -9.79 23.37 -23.66
N ASP A 63 -10.24 23.86 -24.83
CA ASP A 63 -11.60 23.66 -25.33
C ASP A 63 -11.88 22.24 -25.84
N ASP A 64 -10.83 21.45 -26.12
CA ASP A 64 -10.95 20.07 -26.61
C ASP A 64 -11.26 19.10 -25.46
N ARG A 65 -12.55 18.79 -25.33
CA ARG A 65 -13.08 17.88 -24.30
C ARG A 65 -12.52 16.46 -24.40
N VAL A 66 -12.12 15.99 -25.57
CA VAL A 66 -11.58 14.63 -25.74
C VAL A 66 -10.17 14.59 -25.17
N LYS A 67 -9.34 15.58 -25.49
CA LYS A 67 -8.00 15.73 -24.92
C LYS A 67 -8.04 15.92 -23.42
N ALA A 68 -8.91 16.78 -22.92
CA ALA A 68 -9.07 17.00 -21.47
C ALA A 68 -9.40 15.70 -20.73
N LYS A 69 -10.37 14.91 -21.23
CA LYS A 69 -10.70 13.59 -20.64
C LYS A 69 -9.53 12.62 -20.67
N HIS A 70 -8.78 12.61 -21.76
CA HIS A 70 -7.61 11.74 -21.90
C HIS A 70 -6.51 12.11 -20.90
N ALA A 71 -6.20 13.41 -20.79
CA ALA A 71 -5.24 13.95 -19.84
C ALA A 71 -5.60 13.60 -18.39
N ILE A 72 -6.86 13.83 -17.99
CA ILE A 72 -7.35 13.46 -16.65
C ILE A 72 -7.21 11.95 -16.39
N ARG A 73 -7.52 11.11 -17.39
CA ARG A 73 -7.41 9.64 -17.26
C ARG A 73 -5.98 9.17 -17.05
N ILE A 74 -4.99 9.88 -17.58
CA ILE A 74 -3.58 9.54 -17.38
C ILE A 74 -3.21 9.76 -15.91
N LEU A 75 -3.68 10.86 -15.31
CA LEU A 75 -3.36 11.26 -13.92
C LEU A 75 -4.06 10.42 -12.85
N ILE A 76 -5.23 9.84 -13.16
CA ILE A 76 -6.01 9.05 -12.20
C ILE A 76 -5.56 7.59 -12.23
N ASP A 77 -5.38 7.01 -11.04
CA ASP A 77 -5.19 5.58 -10.85
C ASP A 77 -6.56 4.88 -10.81
N HIS A 78 -7.38 5.22 -9.82
CA HIS A 78 -8.73 4.70 -9.69
C HIS A 78 -9.68 5.69 -9.02
N ILE A 79 -10.99 5.46 -9.21
CA ILE A 79 -12.07 6.27 -8.64
C ILE A 79 -12.99 5.34 -7.88
N VAL A 80 -13.25 5.67 -6.62
CA VAL A 80 -14.23 4.98 -5.77
C VAL A 80 -15.44 5.89 -5.58
N VAL A 81 -16.63 5.34 -5.81
CA VAL A 81 -17.90 6.05 -5.62
C VAL A 81 -18.73 5.29 -4.60
N GLU A 82 -18.92 5.90 -3.42
CA GLU A 82 -19.70 5.32 -2.32
C GLU A 82 -20.65 6.37 -1.77
N ASN A 83 -21.95 6.07 -1.75
CA ASN A 83 -22.98 6.90 -1.09
C ASN A 83 -22.85 8.40 -1.38
N GLU A 84 -22.75 8.76 -2.67
CA GLU A 84 -22.58 10.14 -3.17
C GLU A 84 -21.20 10.78 -2.92
N GLN A 85 -20.28 10.10 -2.21
CA GLN A 85 -18.88 10.53 -2.10
C GLN A 85 -18.03 9.94 -3.23
N ILE A 86 -17.18 10.80 -3.80
CA ILE A 86 -16.23 10.43 -4.84
C ILE A 86 -14.83 10.59 -4.25
N SER A 87 -14.09 9.49 -4.19
CA SER A 87 -12.69 9.48 -3.82
C SER A 87 -11.84 9.12 -5.04
N ILE A 88 -10.84 9.95 -5.33
CA ILE A 88 -9.95 9.81 -6.49
C ILE A 88 -8.54 9.53 -5.97
N THR A 89 -7.98 8.41 -6.41
CA THR A 89 -6.58 8.08 -6.17
C THR A 89 -5.77 8.53 -7.39
N TRP A 90 -4.76 9.36 -7.15
CA TRP A 90 -3.90 9.90 -8.20
C TRP A 90 -2.66 9.04 -8.39
N LYS A 91 -2.17 8.92 -9.63
CA LYS A 91 -0.89 8.27 -9.91
C LYS A 91 0.25 9.17 -9.44
N SER A 92 1.07 8.64 -8.54
CA SER A 92 2.31 9.24 -8.07
C SER A 92 3.44 9.02 -9.04
#